data_AF-A0A9R1J426-F1
#
_entry.id   AF-A0A9R1J426-F1
#
_cell.length_a   1.000
_cell.length_b   1.000
_cell.length_c   1.000
_cell.angle_alpha   90.00
_cell.angle_beta   90.00
_cell.angle_gamma   90.00
#
_symmetry.space_group_name_H-M   'P 1'
#
loop_
_entity.id
_entity.type
_entity.pdbx_description
1 polymer ?
#
loop_
_entity_poly.entity_id
_entity_poly.type
_entity_poly.pdbx_seq_one_letter_code
_entity_poly.pdbx_strand_id
1 'polypeptide(L)'
;MATRAEPKVEVKVFVDEENSRVVFAESGREFVDVLFGFLTLPLGTIVRLLGKEAQAGCLDELYKSVEGLPTRLFRTEACKMMLLSPINAAAKQCCQLKVRVDDTKHREVYVCADTSCCAHAEGAFSSVRGAVCKCGKAMFQLAGERLENDGSTRAAGAGDSDVGVFVKEDVKFIVTDDFHVAPASTSLMLSILEKFEVQDLSCLEQRTLQLSSDKMISLLKRSLTSKNPLTGHYFDLPIAPDDSVTYMLPENLHPQHENDDDHTLNNVKIKVLQTKDNSSVLYAEAGADFVDLLLGLLSIPLGIHSEKVWEVHIKRMCGQSLQ
;
A
#
# COMPACT_ATOMS: atom_id res chain seq x y z
N MET A 1 11.44 -26.10 -22.29
CA MET A 1 11.25 -24.92 -21.44
C MET A 1 10.62 -25.39 -20.14
N ALA A 2 11.36 -25.35 -19.04
CA ALA A 2 10.77 -25.64 -17.73
C ALA A 2 9.90 -24.42 -17.34
N THR A 3 8.59 -24.61 -17.23
CA THR A 3 7.68 -23.66 -16.60
C THR A 3 8.14 -23.50 -15.15
N ARG A 4 8.82 -22.39 -14.85
CA ARG A 4 9.22 -22.04 -13.49
C ARG A 4 7.93 -21.86 -12.69
N ALA A 5 7.74 -22.69 -11.66
CA ALA A 5 6.55 -22.62 -10.82
C ALA A 5 6.43 -21.22 -10.22
N GLU A 6 5.21 -20.68 -10.23
CA GLU A 6 4.93 -19.38 -9.62
C GLU A 6 5.29 -19.41 -8.12
N PRO A 7 6.03 -18.42 -7.58
CA PRO A 7 6.34 -18.36 -6.17
C PRO A 7 5.06 -18.30 -5.31
N LYS A 8 5.05 -19.01 -4.19
CA LYS A 8 3.93 -19.06 -3.24
C LYS A 8 4.44 -19.01 -1.81
N VAL A 9 3.69 -18.37 -0.91
CA VAL A 9 3.91 -18.45 0.54
C VAL A 9 2.92 -19.43 1.15
N GLU A 10 3.38 -20.18 2.15
CA GLU A 10 2.56 -21.13 2.90
C GLU A 10 2.12 -20.50 4.23
N VAL A 11 0.82 -20.60 4.53
CA VAL A 11 0.23 -20.09 5.77
C VAL A 11 -0.68 -21.15 6.36
N LYS A 12 -0.53 -21.44 7.65
CA LYS A 12 -1.47 -22.34 8.35
C LYS A 12 -2.57 -21.49 8.96
N VAL A 13 -3.82 -21.79 8.67
CA VAL A 13 -4.99 -21.12 9.24
C VAL A 13 -5.74 -22.07 10.15
N PHE A 14 -6.24 -21.54 11.26
CA PHE A 14 -7.08 -22.25 12.22
C PHE A 14 -8.49 -21.69 12.11
N VAL A 15 -9.41 -22.55 11.71
CA VAL A 15 -10.76 -22.17 11.28
C VAL A 15 -11.78 -22.75 12.24
N ASP A 16 -12.68 -21.89 12.68
CA ASP A 16 -13.91 -22.26 13.38
C ASP A 16 -15.01 -22.38 12.32
N GLU A 17 -15.23 -23.61 11.85
CA GLU A 17 -16.18 -23.91 10.77
C GLU A 17 -17.63 -23.68 11.20
N GLU A 18 -17.94 -23.86 12.49
CA GLU A 18 -19.29 -23.64 13.04
C GLU A 18 -19.69 -22.16 12.90
N ASN A 19 -18.76 -21.25 13.20
CA ASN A 19 -18.97 -19.81 13.07
C ASN A 19 -18.47 -19.22 11.74
N SER A 20 -18.01 -20.06 10.80
CA SER A 20 -17.48 -19.66 9.49
C SER A 20 -16.45 -18.52 9.58
N ARG A 21 -15.45 -18.67 10.45
CA ARG A 21 -14.41 -17.64 10.69
C ARG A 21 -13.02 -18.24 10.84
N VAL A 22 -12.01 -17.51 10.36
CA VAL A 22 -10.61 -17.76 10.68
C VAL A 22 -10.32 -17.14 12.04
N VAL A 23 -9.88 -17.96 13.00
CA VAL A 23 -9.54 -17.52 14.36
C VAL A 23 -8.18 -16.84 14.36
N PHE A 24 -7.18 -17.51 13.77
CA PHE A 24 -5.85 -16.96 13.52
C PHE A 24 -5.11 -17.78 12.46
N ALA A 25 -3.99 -17.24 11.99
CA ALA A 25 -3.04 -17.90 11.14
C ALA A 25 -1.67 -18.02 11.83
N GLU A 26 -0.96 -19.12 11.63
CA GLU A 26 0.45 -19.29 11.97
C GLU A 26 1.27 -19.28 10.67
N SER A 27 2.34 -18.46 10.64
CA SER A 27 3.27 -18.45 9.51
C SER A 27 4.70 -18.09 9.95
N GLY A 28 5.67 -18.36 9.08
CA GLY A 28 7.04 -17.85 9.23
C GLY A 28 7.21 -16.46 8.60
N ARG A 29 8.47 -16.00 8.52
CA ARG A 29 8.83 -14.69 7.96
C ARG A 29 8.21 -14.38 6.59
N GLU A 30 8.03 -15.38 5.74
CA GLU A 30 7.76 -15.16 4.32
C GLU A 30 6.40 -14.53 4.05
N PHE A 31 5.37 -14.89 4.83
CA PHE A 31 4.04 -14.28 4.72
C PHE A 31 4.01 -12.92 5.41
N VAL A 32 4.62 -12.83 6.60
CA VAL A 32 4.69 -11.58 7.37
C VAL A 32 5.45 -10.48 6.63
N ASP A 33 6.57 -10.82 6.00
CA ASP A 33 7.35 -9.88 5.19
C ASP A 33 6.50 -9.34 4.02
N VAL A 34 5.63 -10.17 3.41
CA VAL A 34 4.73 -9.70 2.34
C VAL A 34 3.64 -8.79 2.90
N LEU A 35 3.06 -9.12 4.06
CA LEU A 35 2.08 -8.24 4.74
C LEU A 35 2.70 -6.89 5.09
N PHE A 36 3.91 -6.87 5.64
CA PHE A 36 4.63 -5.62 5.92
C PHE A 36 5.02 -4.89 4.64
N GLY A 37 5.27 -5.64 3.55
CA GLY A 37 5.41 -5.10 2.21
C GLY A 37 4.21 -4.27 1.75
N PHE A 38 2.97 -4.62 2.13
CA PHE A 38 1.76 -3.85 1.78
C PHE A 38 1.85 -2.41 2.30
N LEU A 39 2.38 -2.23 3.51
CA LEU A 39 2.56 -0.92 4.13
C LEU A 39 3.54 -0.02 3.35
N THR A 40 4.42 -0.61 2.54
CA THR A 40 5.38 0.15 1.73
C THR A 40 4.81 0.58 0.37
N LEU A 41 3.67 0.05 -0.05
CA LEU A 41 3.10 0.34 -1.36
C LEU A 41 2.52 1.76 -1.42
N PRO A 42 2.91 2.59 -2.39
CA PRO A 42 2.24 3.86 -2.67
C PRO A 42 0.76 3.65 -3.00
N LEU A 43 -0.12 4.57 -2.59
CA LEU A 43 -1.57 4.43 -2.84
C LEU A 43 -1.90 4.30 -4.34
N GLY A 44 -1.20 5.04 -5.19
CA GLY A 44 -1.35 4.93 -6.64
C GLY A 44 -0.93 3.56 -7.17
N THR A 45 0.06 2.91 -6.56
CA THR A 45 0.44 1.53 -6.88
C THR A 45 -0.67 0.56 -6.48
N ILE A 46 -1.27 0.73 -5.29
CA ILE A 46 -2.38 -0.11 -4.83
C ILE A 46 -3.57 0.01 -5.78
N VAL A 47 -4.00 1.23 -6.12
CA VAL A 47 -5.12 1.48 -7.04
C VAL A 47 -4.84 0.84 -8.40
N ARG A 48 -3.61 0.98 -8.92
CA ARG A 48 -3.19 0.36 -10.19
C ARG A 48 -3.25 -1.17 -10.15
N LEU A 49 -2.71 -1.79 -9.10
CA LEU A 49 -2.70 -3.25 -8.92
C LEU A 49 -4.12 -3.82 -8.79
N LEU A 50 -5.04 -3.06 -8.20
CA LEU A 50 -6.44 -3.45 -8.02
C LEU A 50 -7.34 -3.06 -9.21
N GLY A 51 -6.75 -2.78 -10.38
CA GLY A 51 -7.51 -2.52 -11.60
C GLY A 51 -8.30 -1.22 -11.58
N LYS A 52 -7.93 -0.24 -10.74
CA LYS A 52 -8.64 1.04 -10.52
C LYS A 52 -10.00 0.87 -9.83
N GLU A 53 -10.15 -0.24 -9.11
CA GLU A 53 -11.30 -0.59 -8.28
C GLU A 53 -10.78 -1.06 -6.91
N ALA A 54 -9.94 -0.25 -6.27
CA ALA A 54 -9.45 -0.53 -4.93
C ALA A 54 -10.57 -0.51 -3.89
N GLN A 55 -11.68 0.21 -4.18
CA GLN A 55 -12.75 0.46 -3.23
C GLN A 55 -12.24 1.17 -1.97
N ALA A 56 -11.22 2.00 -2.15
CA ALA A 56 -10.61 2.83 -1.10
C ALA A 56 -11.15 4.27 -1.15
N GLY A 57 -12.48 4.40 -1.22
CA GLY A 57 -13.17 5.69 -1.37
C GLY A 57 -12.80 6.42 -2.67
N CYS A 58 -12.48 7.71 -2.58
CA CYS A 58 -12.23 8.57 -3.74
C CYS A 58 -10.86 8.38 -4.43
N LEU A 59 -9.98 7.52 -3.89
CA LEU A 59 -8.64 7.30 -4.46
C LEU A 59 -8.69 6.72 -5.88
N ASP A 60 -9.68 5.88 -6.17
CA ASP A 60 -9.88 5.31 -7.51
C ASP A 60 -10.17 6.44 -8.53
N GLU A 61 -11.03 7.39 -8.17
CA GLU A 61 -11.38 8.54 -9.01
C GLU A 61 -10.22 9.53 -9.16
N LEU A 62 -9.44 9.74 -8.09
CA LEU A 62 -8.23 10.55 -8.14
C LEU A 62 -7.21 9.97 -9.13
N TYR A 63 -6.97 8.66 -9.08
CA TYR A 63 -6.07 7.97 -10.02
C TYR A 63 -6.59 8.08 -11.47
N LYS A 64 -7.87 7.80 -11.71
CA LYS A 64 -8.51 7.92 -13.03
C LYS A 64 -8.42 9.35 -13.58
N SER A 65 -8.54 10.36 -12.71
CA SER A 65 -8.35 11.77 -13.09
C SER A 65 -6.94 12.02 -13.63
N VAL A 66 -5.89 11.60 -12.90
CA VAL A 66 -4.50 11.73 -13.37
C VAL A 66 -4.31 11.02 -14.72
N GLU A 67 -4.86 9.82 -14.86
CA GLU A 67 -4.76 9.04 -16.09
C GLU A 67 -5.43 9.76 -17.28
N GLY A 68 -6.63 10.31 -17.08
CA GLY A 68 -7.42 11.00 -18.10
C GLY A 68 -6.92 12.40 -18.46
N LEU A 69 -6.21 13.09 -17.56
CA LEU A 69 -5.69 14.44 -17.84
C LEU A 69 -4.61 14.40 -18.94
N PRO A 70 -4.66 15.30 -19.94
CA PRO A 70 -3.64 15.32 -20.99
C PRO A 70 -2.27 15.72 -20.45
N THR A 71 -1.20 15.08 -20.94
CA THR A 71 0.20 15.30 -20.50
C THR A 71 0.61 16.78 -20.46
N ARG A 72 0.09 17.61 -21.37
CA ARG A 72 0.39 19.06 -21.42
C ARG A 72 0.04 19.84 -20.16
N LEU A 73 -0.80 19.28 -19.27
CA LEU A 73 -1.13 19.87 -17.98
C LEU A 73 -0.10 19.54 -16.89
N PHE A 74 0.79 18.59 -17.15
CA PHE A 74 1.89 18.23 -16.26
C PHE A 74 3.16 18.93 -16.73
N ARG A 75 4.06 19.22 -15.78
CA ARG A 75 5.37 19.81 -16.09
C ARG A 75 6.17 18.96 -17.07
N THR A 76 6.07 17.64 -16.96
CA THR A 76 6.71 16.66 -17.84
C THR A 76 5.87 15.38 -17.89
N GLU A 77 6.07 14.55 -18.92
CA GLU A 77 5.50 13.19 -18.97
C GLU A 77 5.94 12.35 -17.75
N ALA A 78 7.19 12.53 -17.28
CA ALA A 78 7.68 11.86 -16.09
C ALA A 78 6.89 12.22 -14.83
N CYS A 79 6.46 13.47 -14.67
CA CYS A 79 5.63 13.88 -13.53
C CYS A 79 4.30 13.14 -13.50
N LYS A 80 3.65 12.98 -14.66
CA LYS A 80 2.42 12.19 -14.76
C LYS A 80 2.68 10.71 -14.42
N MET A 81 3.76 10.14 -14.97
CA MET A 81 4.14 8.75 -14.72
C MET A 81 4.50 8.47 -13.26
N MET A 82 5.10 9.43 -12.54
CA MET A 82 5.39 9.32 -11.11
C MET A 82 4.13 9.17 -10.27
N LEU A 83 2.99 9.71 -10.71
CA LEU A 83 1.71 9.59 -10.02
C LEU A 83 0.96 8.30 -10.38
N LEU A 84 1.05 7.88 -11.65
CA LEU A 84 0.39 6.67 -12.14
C LEU A 84 1.12 5.37 -11.76
N SER A 85 2.44 5.43 -11.62
CA SER A 85 3.28 4.31 -11.20
C SER A 85 4.39 4.80 -10.26
N PRO A 86 4.03 5.22 -9.03
CA PRO A 86 5.01 5.74 -8.08
C PRO A 86 6.05 4.70 -7.71
N ILE A 87 7.28 5.14 -7.48
CA ILE A 87 8.37 4.26 -7.06
C ILE A 87 8.22 3.99 -5.56
N ASN A 88 8.13 2.72 -5.19
CA ASN A 88 8.21 2.30 -3.79
C ASN A 88 9.62 2.55 -3.24
N ALA A 89 9.74 3.35 -2.18
CA ALA A 89 11.02 3.67 -1.54
C ALA A 89 11.72 2.42 -0.96
N ALA A 90 10.94 1.41 -0.54
CA ALA A 90 11.42 0.12 -0.05
C ALA A 90 11.55 -0.94 -1.16
N ALA A 91 11.46 -0.57 -2.44
CA ALA A 91 11.46 -1.53 -3.54
C ALA A 91 12.72 -2.42 -3.58
N LYS A 92 13.87 -1.89 -3.16
CA LYS A 92 15.13 -2.64 -3.09
C LYS A 92 15.07 -3.79 -2.07
N GLN A 93 14.38 -3.60 -0.96
CA GLN A 93 14.16 -4.63 0.06
C GLN A 93 13.04 -5.56 -0.41
N CYS A 94 11.93 -4.98 -0.91
CA CYS A 94 10.75 -5.73 -1.33
C CYS A 94 10.98 -6.64 -2.54
N CYS A 95 12.05 -6.44 -3.32
CA CYS A 95 12.40 -7.37 -4.40
C CYS A 95 12.86 -8.74 -3.88
N GLN A 96 13.22 -8.85 -2.60
CA GLN A 96 13.61 -10.09 -1.92
C GLN A 96 12.42 -10.85 -1.33
N LEU A 97 11.20 -10.28 -1.39
CA LEU A 97 9.99 -10.96 -0.94
C LEU A 97 9.76 -12.24 -1.74
N LYS A 98 9.41 -13.33 -1.04
CA LYS A 98 9.11 -14.62 -1.67
C LYS A 98 7.99 -14.51 -2.70
N VAL A 99 6.98 -13.68 -2.43
CA VAL A 99 5.93 -13.29 -3.37
C VAL A 99 5.95 -11.78 -3.52
N ARG A 100 6.12 -11.31 -4.76
CA ARG A 100 6.12 -9.87 -5.08
C ARG A 100 4.71 -9.45 -5.50
N VAL A 101 4.18 -8.44 -4.82
CA VAL A 101 2.91 -7.79 -5.16
C VAL A 101 3.13 -6.56 -6.04
N ASP A 102 4.22 -5.81 -5.83
CA ASP A 102 4.59 -4.70 -6.69
C ASP A 102 5.25 -5.18 -7.99
N ASP A 103 4.53 -5.01 -9.09
CA ASP A 103 4.93 -5.27 -10.47
C ASP A 103 5.72 -4.10 -11.10
N THR A 104 5.91 -2.99 -10.38
CA THR A 104 6.65 -1.83 -10.87
C THR A 104 8.11 -2.20 -11.15
N LYS A 105 8.59 -1.78 -12.32
CA LYS A 105 9.97 -1.96 -12.76
C LYS A 105 10.93 -0.93 -12.12
N HIS A 106 11.04 -0.98 -10.80
CA HIS A 106 11.85 -0.07 -9.98
C HIS A 106 13.38 -0.14 -10.24
N ARG A 107 13.84 -1.11 -11.03
CA ARG A 107 15.27 -1.32 -11.34
C ARG A 107 15.69 -0.69 -12.65
N GLU A 108 14.76 -0.37 -13.54
CA GLU A 108 15.09 0.22 -14.83
C GLU A 108 15.73 1.60 -14.62
N VAL A 109 16.86 1.80 -15.28
CA VAL A 109 17.63 3.03 -15.23
C VAL A 109 17.63 3.65 -16.61
N TYR A 110 17.18 4.89 -16.68
CA TYR A 110 17.07 5.66 -17.90
C TYR A 110 18.18 6.71 -17.96
N VAL A 111 18.76 6.89 -19.14
CA VAL A 111 19.83 7.87 -19.43
C VAL A 111 19.42 8.79 -20.57
N CYS A 112 20.20 9.86 -20.76
CA CYS A 112 20.04 10.72 -21.93
C CYS A 112 20.36 9.90 -23.19
N ALA A 113 19.61 10.12 -24.27
CA ALA A 113 19.89 9.46 -25.55
C ALA A 113 20.97 10.18 -26.38
N ASP A 114 21.25 11.43 -26.04
CA ASP A 114 22.24 12.24 -26.73
C ASP A 114 23.64 11.95 -26.18
N THR A 115 24.43 11.17 -26.91
CA THR A 115 25.79 10.80 -26.54
C THR A 115 26.74 11.98 -26.40
N SER A 116 26.40 13.16 -26.95
CA SER A 116 27.17 14.40 -26.79
C SER A 116 26.80 15.17 -25.51
N CYS A 117 25.80 14.69 -24.76
CA CYS A 117 25.35 15.31 -23.53
C CYS A 117 26.37 15.12 -22.40
N CYS A 118 26.68 16.22 -21.69
CA CYS A 118 27.55 16.19 -20.50
C CYS A 118 27.08 15.22 -19.40
N ALA A 119 25.78 14.88 -19.39
CA ALA A 119 25.21 13.90 -18.47
C ALA A 119 25.86 12.51 -18.55
N HIS A 120 26.41 12.12 -19.70
CA HIS A 120 27.12 10.84 -19.84
C HIS A 120 28.45 10.83 -19.10
N ALA A 121 29.21 11.93 -19.18
CA ALA A 121 30.48 12.08 -18.46
C ALA A 121 30.28 12.11 -16.94
N GLU A 122 29.14 12.63 -16.49
CA GLU A 122 28.74 12.66 -15.07
C GLU A 122 28.04 11.39 -14.59
N GLY A 123 27.79 10.42 -15.47
CA GLY A 123 27.04 9.21 -15.14
C GLY A 123 25.60 9.47 -14.67
N ALA A 124 24.96 10.55 -15.14
CA ALA A 124 23.62 10.92 -14.70
C ALA A 124 22.55 9.98 -15.26
N PHE A 125 21.65 9.53 -14.38
CA PHE A 125 20.56 8.62 -14.71
C PHE A 125 19.29 8.94 -13.92
N SER A 126 18.17 8.34 -14.31
CA SER A 126 16.87 8.45 -13.65
C SER A 126 16.23 7.07 -13.49
N SER A 127 15.53 6.82 -12.40
CA SER A 127 14.63 5.66 -12.25
C SER A 127 13.24 5.88 -12.83
N VAL A 128 12.96 7.08 -13.33
CA VAL A 128 11.69 7.45 -13.97
C VAL A 128 11.93 7.69 -15.46
N ARG A 129 11.19 6.94 -16.28
CA ARG A 129 11.18 7.07 -17.73
C ARG A 129 10.71 8.46 -18.14
N GLY A 130 11.47 9.10 -19.04
CA GLY A 130 11.13 10.43 -19.57
C GLY A 130 11.48 11.59 -18.64
N ALA A 131 12.22 11.35 -17.55
CA ALA A 131 12.73 12.43 -16.70
C ALA A 131 13.59 13.39 -17.51
N VAL A 132 13.60 14.67 -17.12
CA VAL A 132 14.33 15.70 -17.86
C VAL A 132 15.80 15.69 -17.44
N CYS A 133 16.68 15.46 -18.42
CA CYS A 133 18.12 15.56 -18.27
C CYS A 133 18.56 17.03 -18.08
N LYS A 134 19.75 17.25 -17.52
CA LYS A 134 20.36 18.59 -17.41
C LYS A 134 20.48 19.35 -18.74
N CYS A 135 20.56 18.63 -19.86
CA CYS A 135 20.56 19.25 -21.20
C CYS A 135 19.16 19.65 -21.72
N GLY A 136 18.11 19.45 -20.92
CA GLY A 136 16.72 19.74 -21.28
C GLY A 136 16.00 18.63 -22.06
N LYS A 137 16.72 17.57 -22.51
CA LYS A 137 16.13 16.43 -23.22
C LYS A 137 15.56 15.39 -22.25
N ALA A 138 14.52 14.67 -22.67
CA ALA A 138 13.93 13.60 -21.88
C ALA A 138 14.77 12.31 -21.94
N MET A 139 14.88 11.62 -20.80
CA MET A 139 15.66 10.39 -20.62
C MET A 139 14.79 9.16 -20.88
N PHE A 140 14.71 8.74 -22.14
CA PHE A 140 13.96 7.55 -22.57
C PHE A 140 14.83 6.32 -22.84
N GLN A 141 16.15 6.51 -22.96
CA GLN A 141 17.06 5.40 -23.26
C GLN A 141 17.26 4.55 -22.01
N LEU A 142 16.87 3.28 -22.09
CA LEU A 142 17.16 2.30 -21.04
C LEU A 142 18.65 1.97 -21.06
N ALA A 143 19.36 2.27 -19.97
CA ALA A 143 20.74 1.87 -19.77
C ALA A 143 20.88 0.43 -19.24
N GLY A 144 19.83 -0.06 -18.58
CA GLY A 144 19.77 -1.41 -18.02
C GLY A 144 18.96 -1.42 -16.73
N GLU A 145 19.09 -2.53 -15.98
CA GLU A 145 18.53 -2.67 -14.64
C GLU A 145 19.65 -2.58 -13.59
N ARG A 146 19.38 -1.94 -12.46
CA ARG A 146 20.29 -2.00 -11.30
C ARG A 146 20.56 -3.46 -10.93
N LEU A 147 21.83 -3.85 -10.78
CA LEU A 147 22.21 -5.22 -10.46
C LEU A 147 21.53 -5.69 -9.17
N GLU A 148 21.10 -6.96 -9.12
CA GLU A 148 20.84 -7.59 -7.83
C GLU A 148 22.21 -7.65 -7.14
N ASN A 149 22.34 -7.08 -5.95
CA ASN A 149 23.21 -7.74 -5.00
C ASN A 149 22.49 -9.04 -4.68
N ASP A 150 22.66 -10.04 -5.54
CA ASP A 150 22.40 -11.41 -5.16
C ASP A 150 23.18 -11.59 -3.85
N GLY A 151 22.55 -12.15 -2.82
CA GLY A 151 23.16 -12.28 -1.49
C GLY A 151 24.47 -13.08 -1.46
N SER A 152 24.99 -13.48 -2.62
CA SER A 152 26.16 -14.31 -2.85
C SER A 152 27.52 -13.57 -2.87
N THR A 153 27.57 -12.25 -2.74
CA THR A 153 28.83 -11.55 -2.35
C THR A 153 28.76 -11.13 -0.88
N ARG A 154 28.57 -12.10 0.02
CA ARG A 154 28.94 -11.95 1.42
C ARG A 154 30.36 -12.45 1.59
N ALA A 155 31.26 -11.55 1.97
CA ALA A 155 32.59 -11.89 2.44
C ALA A 155 32.45 -13.00 3.51
N ALA A 156 33.21 -14.08 3.35
CA ALA A 156 33.35 -15.12 4.35
C ALA A 156 33.92 -14.47 5.63
N GLY A 157 33.05 -14.21 6.62
CA GLY A 157 33.51 -13.62 7.88
C GLY A 157 32.45 -12.88 8.69
N ALA A 158 31.34 -13.54 9.01
CA ALA A 158 30.57 -13.38 10.26
C ALA A 158 29.33 -14.28 10.15
N GLY A 159 29.23 -15.29 11.01
CA GLY A 159 28.02 -16.08 11.13
C GLY A 159 26.93 -15.22 11.75
N ASP A 160 25.91 -14.88 10.98
CA ASP A 160 24.57 -14.58 11.49
C ASP A 160 23.56 -14.82 10.36
N SER A 161 22.70 -15.82 10.55
CA SER A 161 21.64 -16.24 9.64
C SER A 161 20.44 -15.28 9.71
N ASP A 162 20.67 -13.99 9.46
CA ASP A 162 19.61 -12.97 9.45
C ASP A 162 19.14 -12.73 8.01
N VAL A 163 18.36 -13.68 7.47
CA VAL A 163 17.84 -13.65 6.07
C VAL A 163 16.38 -13.20 6.06
N GLY A 164 16.05 -12.09 6.71
CA GLY A 164 14.72 -11.47 6.71
C GLY A 164 14.63 -10.25 5.80
N VAL A 165 13.47 -9.95 5.20
CA VAL A 165 13.26 -8.63 4.56
C VAL A 165 12.93 -7.58 5.60
N PHE A 166 11.93 -7.86 6.43
CA PHE A 166 11.52 -7.02 7.56
C PHE A 166 11.65 -7.76 8.90
N VAL A 167 11.41 -9.07 8.93
CA VAL A 167 11.49 -9.90 10.15
C VAL A 167 12.49 -11.05 10.03
N LYS A 168 13.10 -11.43 11.17
CA LYS A 168 14.13 -12.47 11.23
C LYS A 168 13.63 -13.86 10.83
N GLU A 169 14.53 -14.70 10.31
CA GLU A 169 14.23 -16.06 9.81
C GLU A 169 13.60 -17.00 10.85
N ASP A 170 14.17 -17.04 12.04
CA ASP A 170 13.88 -18.07 13.04
C ASP A 170 12.63 -17.79 13.88
N VAL A 171 11.81 -16.81 13.49
CA VAL A 171 10.61 -16.40 14.23
C VAL A 171 9.36 -16.86 13.50
N LYS A 172 8.50 -17.55 14.25
CA LYS A 172 7.11 -17.82 13.85
C LYS A 172 6.20 -16.74 14.39
N PHE A 173 5.14 -16.47 13.64
CA PHE A 173 4.17 -15.43 13.96
C PHE A 173 2.76 -16.02 13.98
N ILE A 174 1.96 -15.49 14.89
CA ILE A 174 0.50 -15.57 14.84
C ILE A 174 -0.01 -14.28 14.20
N VAL A 175 -0.90 -14.43 13.23
CA VAL A 175 -1.57 -13.34 12.52
C VAL A 175 -3.06 -13.51 12.71
N THR A 176 -3.73 -12.55 13.33
CA THR A 176 -5.19 -12.57 13.49
C THR A 176 -5.88 -12.18 12.19
N ASP A 177 -7.20 -12.37 12.13
CA ASP A 177 -8.00 -12.09 10.93
C ASP A 177 -7.86 -10.64 10.45
N ASP A 178 -7.76 -9.68 11.35
CA ASP A 178 -7.50 -8.25 11.10
C ASP A 178 -6.02 -7.90 10.84
N PHE A 179 -5.19 -8.90 10.53
CA PHE A 179 -3.75 -8.77 10.25
C PHE A 179 -2.89 -8.25 11.41
N HIS A 180 -3.35 -8.33 12.66
CA HIS A 180 -2.46 -8.09 13.79
C HIS A 180 -1.41 -9.21 13.87
N VAL A 181 -0.13 -8.84 13.75
CA VAL A 181 1.01 -9.76 13.74
C VAL A 181 1.72 -9.73 15.10
N ALA A 182 1.88 -10.90 15.71
CA ALA A 182 2.65 -11.05 16.94
C ALA A 182 3.51 -12.33 16.93
N PRO A 183 4.62 -12.39 17.67
CA PRO A 183 5.41 -13.61 17.81
C PRO A 183 4.55 -14.76 18.32
N ALA A 184 4.68 -15.94 17.70
CA ALA A 184 3.89 -17.11 18.06
C ALA A 184 4.25 -17.58 19.47
N SER A 185 3.24 -17.77 20.30
CA SER A 185 3.37 -18.37 21.63
C SER A 185 2.09 -19.11 21.99
N THR A 186 2.20 -20.18 22.77
CA THR A 186 1.03 -20.92 23.26
C THR A 186 0.12 -20.03 24.11
N SER A 187 0.68 -19.10 24.89
CA SER A 187 -0.10 -18.15 25.67
C SER A 187 -0.94 -17.23 24.80
N LEU A 188 -0.37 -16.66 23.74
CA LEU A 188 -1.11 -15.81 22.80
C LEU A 188 -2.22 -16.62 22.10
N MET A 189 -1.91 -17.84 21.65
CA MET A 189 -2.89 -18.73 21.05
C MET A 189 -4.08 -18.98 21.99
N LEU A 190 -3.82 -19.36 23.25
CA LEU A 190 -4.87 -19.58 24.26
C LEU A 190 -5.69 -18.31 24.53
N SER A 191 -5.05 -17.14 24.62
CA SER A 191 -5.76 -15.86 24.79
C SER A 191 -6.64 -15.51 23.59
N ILE A 192 -6.21 -15.83 22.37
CA ILE A 192 -7.03 -15.65 21.17
C ILE A 192 -8.24 -16.60 21.21
N LEU A 193 -8.05 -17.87 21.58
CA LEU A 193 -9.13 -18.85 21.68
C LEU A 193 -10.19 -18.44 22.71
N GLU A 194 -9.75 -17.96 23.87
CA GLU A 194 -10.62 -17.40 24.90
C GLU A 194 -11.42 -16.19 24.38
N LYS A 195 -10.76 -15.26 23.66
CA LYS A 195 -11.41 -14.09 23.04
C LYS A 195 -12.49 -14.48 22.04
N PHE A 196 -12.30 -15.57 21.32
CA PHE A 196 -13.28 -16.09 20.35
C PHE A 196 -14.27 -17.10 20.98
N GLU A 197 -14.24 -17.30 22.29
CA GLU A 197 -15.12 -18.22 23.02
C GLU A 197 -15.00 -19.70 22.58
N VAL A 198 -13.84 -20.08 22.04
CA VAL A 198 -13.54 -21.45 21.62
C VAL A 198 -13.09 -22.26 22.84
N GLN A 199 -13.99 -23.08 23.39
CA GLN A 199 -13.73 -23.87 24.60
C GLN A 199 -13.07 -25.23 24.31
N ASP A 200 -13.34 -25.82 23.15
CA ASP A 200 -12.77 -27.09 22.72
C ASP A 200 -11.92 -26.88 21.47
N LEU A 201 -10.65 -27.27 21.51
CA LEU A 201 -9.76 -27.19 20.35
C LEU A 201 -10.17 -28.16 19.23
N SER A 202 -10.95 -29.20 19.55
CA SER A 202 -11.39 -30.21 18.59
C SER A 202 -12.33 -29.66 17.52
N CYS A 203 -12.98 -28.50 17.75
CA CYS A 203 -13.82 -27.84 16.75
C CYS A 203 -13.04 -26.96 15.77
N LEU A 204 -11.73 -26.75 15.99
CA LEU A 204 -10.89 -26.02 15.04
C LEU A 204 -10.30 -26.93 13.97
N GLU A 205 -10.46 -26.52 12.72
CA GLU A 205 -9.79 -27.15 11.60
C GLU A 205 -8.50 -26.41 11.25
N GLN A 206 -7.39 -27.14 11.18
CA GLN A 206 -6.13 -26.60 10.66
C GLN A 206 -6.05 -26.84 9.15
N ARG A 207 -5.94 -25.76 8.38
CA ARG A 207 -5.73 -25.80 6.93
C ARG A 207 -4.45 -25.09 6.53
N THR A 208 -3.86 -25.52 5.42
CA THR A 208 -2.67 -24.87 4.86
C THR A 208 -3.04 -24.17 3.56
N LEU A 209 -2.86 -22.86 3.52
CA LEU A 209 -3.08 -22.02 2.35
C LEU A 209 -1.77 -21.78 1.60
N GLN A 210 -1.85 -21.87 0.27
CA GLN A 210 -0.77 -21.51 -0.64
C GLN A 210 -1.17 -20.22 -1.37
N LEU A 211 -0.47 -19.13 -1.07
CA LEU A 211 -0.79 -17.78 -1.54
C LEU A 211 0.22 -17.35 -2.61
N SER A 212 -0.26 -17.22 -3.85
CA SER A 212 0.49 -16.66 -4.99
C SER A 212 0.36 -15.12 -5.03
N SER A 213 0.97 -14.47 -6.04
CA SER A 213 0.88 -13.01 -6.17
C SER A 213 -0.57 -12.52 -6.26
N ASP A 214 -1.38 -13.15 -7.12
CA ASP A 214 -2.80 -12.80 -7.28
C ASP A 214 -3.61 -12.95 -5.98
N LYS A 215 -3.33 -14.00 -5.20
CA LYS A 215 -3.98 -14.21 -3.89
C LYS A 215 -3.55 -13.16 -2.87
N MET A 216 -2.28 -12.75 -2.89
CA MET A 216 -1.79 -11.66 -2.05
C MET A 216 -2.38 -10.31 -2.45
N ILE A 217 -2.58 -10.05 -3.75
CA ILE A 217 -3.30 -8.86 -4.24
C ILE A 217 -4.77 -8.88 -3.79
N SER A 218 -5.42 -10.05 -3.84
CA SER A 218 -6.78 -10.22 -3.30
C SER A 218 -6.84 -9.94 -1.80
N LEU A 219 -5.88 -10.44 -1.02
CA LEU A 219 -5.77 -10.15 0.42
C LEU A 219 -5.51 -8.66 0.69
N LEU A 220 -4.66 -8.00 -0.10
CA LEU A 220 -4.44 -6.56 -0.03
C LEU A 220 -5.75 -5.79 -0.25
N LYS A 221 -6.54 -6.16 -1.26
CA LYS A 221 -7.87 -5.54 -1.47
C LYS A 221 -8.76 -5.74 -0.24
N ARG A 222 -8.84 -6.96 0.29
CA ARG A 222 -9.65 -7.26 1.47
C ARG A 222 -9.22 -6.49 2.71
N SER A 223 -7.92 -6.20 2.89
CA SER A 223 -7.47 -5.36 4.02
C SER A 223 -7.91 -3.90 3.94
N LEU A 224 -8.26 -3.42 2.75
CA LEU A 224 -8.76 -2.06 2.57
C LEU A 224 -10.28 -1.98 2.77
N THR A 225 -10.99 -3.08 2.56
CA THR A 225 -12.47 -3.10 2.51
C THR A 225 -13.12 -3.91 3.62
N SER A 226 -12.37 -4.70 4.39
CA SER A 226 -12.90 -5.60 5.42
C SER A 226 -12.05 -5.60 6.68
N LYS A 227 -12.69 -5.78 7.84
CA LYS A 227 -12.02 -6.05 9.13
C LYS A 227 -11.60 -7.51 9.29
N ASN A 228 -12.03 -8.39 8.38
CA ASN A 228 -11.85 -9.83 8.44
C ASN A 228 -11.27 -10.38 7.11
N PRO A 229 -10.10 -9.89 6.66
CA PRO A 229 -9.54 -10.25 5.35
C PRO A 229 -9.17 -11.73 5.21
N LEU A 230 -8.70 -12.42 6.26
CA LEU A 230 -8.37 -13.85 6.18
C LEU A 230 -9.63 -14.71 6.08
N THR A 231 -10.64 -14.43 6.90
CA THR A 231 -11.95 -15.10 6.82
C THR A 231 -12.57 -14.91 5.45
N GLY A 232 -12.61 -13.65 4.97
CA GLY A 232 -13.14 -13.34 3.65
C GLY A 232 -12.40 -14.05 2.52
N HIS A 233 -11.07 -14.18 2.62
CA HIS A 233 -10.27 -14.91 1.64
C HIS A 233 -10.48 -16.42 1.71
N TYR A 234 -10.51 -17.01 2.91
CA TYR A 234 -10.64 -18.45 3.10
C TYR A 234 -11.99 -18.99 2.61
N PHE A 235 -13.08 -18.30 2.92
CA PHE A 235 -14.44 -18.68 2.50
C PHE A 235 -14.84 -18.10 1.13
N ASP A 236 -13.91 -17.48 0.39
CA ASP A 236 -14.17 -16.82 -0.89
C ASP A 236 -15.38 -15.85 -0.84
N LEU A 237 -15.55 -15.15 0.28
CA LEU A 237 -16.68 -14.25 0.47
C LEU A 237 -16.64 -13.11 -0.56
N PRO A 238 -17.79 -12.71 -1.13
CA PRO A 238 -17.82 -11.58 -2.06
C PRO A 238 -17.34 -10.31 -1.36
N ILE A 239 -16.53 -9.52 -2.06
CA ILE A 239 -16.19 -8.17 -1.61
C ILE A 239 -17.43 -7.32 -1.87
N ALA A 240 -18.16 -6.95 -0.82
CA ALA A 240 -19.34 -6.11 -0.96
C ALA A 240 -18.95 -4.80 -1.66
N PRO A 241 -19.66 -4.36 -2.71
CA PRO A 241 -19.45 -3.04 -3.28
C PRO A 241 -19.73 -1.99 -2.21
N ASP A 242 -18.94 -0.93 -2.22
CA ASP A 242 -19.04 0.23 -1.33
C ASP A 242 -20.50 0.67 -1.17
N ASP A 243 -21.17 0.26 -0.09
CA ASP A 243 -22.43 0.84 0.34
C ASP A 243 -22.05 2.23 0.83
N SER A 244 -22.06 3.20 -0.08
CA SER A 244 -21.97 4.61 0.24
C SER A 244 -23.19 4.98 1.11
N VAL A 245 -23.12 4.70 2.40
CA VAL A 245 -24.21 5.03 3.30
C VAL A 245 -24.17 6.53 3.53
N THR A 246 -25.06 7.22 2.84
CA THR A 246 -25.31 8.65 2.98
C THR A 246 -25.98 8.85 4.34
N TYR A 247 -25.20 9.15 5.37
CA TYR A 247 -25.75 9.60 6.65
C TYR A 247 -25.56 11.11 6.79
N MET A 248 -26.70 11.78 7.00
CA MET A 248 -26.82 13.19 7.35
C MET A 248 -26.03 13.51 8.62
N LEU A 249 -25.29 14.62 8.59
CA LEU A 249 -24.56 15.18 9.74
C LEU A 249 -25.53 15.58 10.87
N PRO A 250 -25.30 15.18 12.13
CA PRO A 250 -25.93 15.84 13.27
C PRO A 250 -25.24 17.18 13.55
N GLU A 251 -26.07 18.18 13.84
CA GLU A 251 -25.65 19.52 14.25
C GLU A 251 -24.94 19.53 15.60
N ASN A 252 -23.98 20.46 15.69
CA ASN A 252 -23.24 20.93 16.86
C ASN A 252 -21.95 20.18 17.16
N LEU A 253 -20.84 20.93 17.21
CA LEU A 253 -19.79 20.85 18.24
C LEU A 253 -18.75 21.97 17.99
N HIS A 254 -18.86 23.06 18.75
CA HIS A 254 -17.69 23.79 19.25
C HIS A 254 -17.24 23.08 20.54
N PRO A 255 -15.92 22.94 20.82
CA PRO A 255 -15.26 24.04 21.53
C PRO A 255 -13.74 24.26 21.25
N GLN A 256 -13.38 25.53 21.49
CA GLN A 256 -12.19 26.15 22.11
C GLN A 256 -10.75 25.68 21.82
N HIS A 257 -9.96 26.72 21.48
CA HIS A 257 -8.51 26.88 21.49
C HIS A 257 -7.71 25.99 22.46
N GLU A 258 -6.55 25.52 21.97
CA GLU A 258 -5.27 25.69 22.66
C GLU A 258 -4.12 25.70 21.62
N ASN A 259 -3.14 26.57 21.86
CA ASN A 259 -1.90 26.68 21.09
C ASN A 259 -0.93 25.56 21.50
N ASP A 260 -0.16 25.02 20.56
CA ASP A 260 1.27 24.75 20.79
C ASP A 260 2.01 24.56 19.45
N ASP A 261 3.30 24.90 19.47
CA ASP A 261 4.20 25.14 18.35
C ASP A 261 4.48 23.96 17.39
N ASP A 262 4.99 24.35 16.22
CA ASP A 262 5.87 23.59 15.29
C ASP A 262 5.25 23.03 13.99
N HIS A 263 5.99 23.30 12.91
CA HIS A 263 5.74 23.08 11.49
C HIS A 263 4.56 23.89 10.92
N THR A 264 4.85 25.10 10.44
CA THR A 264 3.95 25.85 9.55
C THR A 264 3.75 25.09 8.24
N LEU A 265 2.81 24.14 8.23
CA LEU A 265 2.12 23.77 7.01
C LEU A 265 1.53 25.07 6.46
N ASN A 266 2.04 25.53 5.32
CA ASN A 266 1.48 26.69 4.66
C ASN A 266 -0.02 26.44 4.47
N ASN A 267 -0.85 27.31 5.04
CA ASN A 267 -2.30 27.18 4.94
C ASN A 267 -2.72 27.25 3.47
N VAL A 268 -3.14 26.11 2.93
CA VAL A 268 -3.68 26.04 1.57
C VAL A 268 -5.10 26.59 1.57
N LYS A 269 -5.38 27.54 0.67
CA LYS A 269 -6.70 28.17 0.55
C LYS A 269 -7.47 27.54 -0.59
N ILE A 270 -8.62 26.97 -0.28
CA ILE A 270 -9.61 26.51 -1.27
C ILE A 270 -10.85 27.38 -1.18
N LYS A 271 -11.47 27.68 -2.31
CA LYS A 271 -12.80 28.31 -2.37
C LYS A 271 -13.82 27.22 -2.60
N VAL A 272 -14.82 27.12 -1.75
CA VAL A 272 -15.85 26.08 -1.82
C VAL A 272 -17.18 26.73 -2.15
N LEU A 273 -17.89 26.17 -3.13
CA LEU A 273 -19.29 26.47 -3.36
C LEU A 273 -20.14 25.36 -2.73
N GLN A 274 -21.04 25.74 -1.85
CA GLN A 274 -21.93 24.83 -1.12
C GLN A 274 -23.39 25.25 -1.28
N THR A 275 -24.31 24.32 -0.98
CA THR A 275 -25.74 24.62 -0.97
C THR A 275 -26.09 25.63 0.11
N LYS A 276 -27.22 26.34 -0.04
CA LYS A 276 -27.63 27.42 0.89
C LYS A 276 -27.89 26.92 2.31
N ASP A 277 -28.29 25.66 2.44
CA ASP A 277 -28.49 24.94 3.69
C ASP A 277 -27.21 24.28 4.23
N ASN A 278 -26.06 24.50 3.58
CA ASN A 278 -24.75 23.92 3.90
C ASN A 278 -24.73 22.37 3.95
N SER A 279 -25.72 21.70 3.35
CA SER A 279 -25.84 20.24 3.38
C SER A 279 -24.89 19.53 2.43
N SER A 280 -24.39 20.21 1.39
CA SER A 280 -23.47 19.60 0.43
C SER A 280 -22.53 20.61 -0.23
N VAL A 281 -21.32 20.13 -0.55
CA VAL A 281 -20.34 20.83 -1.37
C VAL A 281 -20.58 20.50 -2.84
N LEU A 282 -20.74 21.51 -3.68
CA LEU A 282 -21.00 21.34 -5.11
C LEU A 282 -19.70 21.29 -5.91
N TYR A 283 -18.77 22.21 -5.63
CA TYR A 283 -17.42 22.18 -6.18
C TYR A 283 -16.45 23.00 -5.33
N ALA A 284 -15.15 22.74 -5.50
CA ALA A 284 -14.07 23.53 -4.93
C ALA A 284 -13.13 24.05 -6.04
N GLU A 285 -12.76 25.32 -5.95
CA GLU A 285 -11.70 25.94 -6.75
C GLU A 285 -10.43 26.00 -5.88
N ALA A 286 -9.34 25.46 -6.40
CA ALA A 286 -8.09 25.33 -5.66
C ALA A 286 -6.88 25.73 -6.52
N GLY A 287 -5.84 26.22 -5.85
CA GLY A 287 -4.56 26.54 -6.49
C GLY A 287 -3.76 25.29 -6.87
N ALA A 288 -2.70 25.49 -7.65
CA ALA A 288 -1.81 24.41 -8.08
C ALA A 288 -1.14 23.70 -6.89
N ASP A 289 -0.86 24.42 -5.80
CA ASP A 289 -0.32 23.91 -4.54
C ASP A 289 -1.26 22.87 -3.89
N PHE A 290 -2.56 23.13 -3.85
CA PHE A 290 -3.55 22.17 -3.36
C PHE A 290 -3.63 20.94 -4.26
N VAL A 291 -3.64 21.16 -5.59
CA VAL A 291 -3.74 20.06 -6.56
C VAL A 291 -2.50 19.18 -6.46
N ASP A 292 -1.30 19.75 -6.38
CA ASP A 292 -0.06 18.99 -6.20
C ASP A 292 -0.07 18.18 -4.90
N LEU A 293 -0.58 18.75 -3.80
CA LEU A 293 -0.76 18.03 -2.54
C LEU A 293 -1.76 16.87 -2.68
N LEU A 294 -2.90 17.11 -3.30
CA LEU A 294 -3.96 16.13 -3.51
C LEU A 294 -3.47 14.98 -4.39
N LEU A 295 -2.84 15.28 -5.53
CA LEU A 295 -2.26 14.27 -6.41
C LEU A 295 -1.10 13.53 -5.73
N GLY A 296 -0.33 14.23 -4.91
CA GLY A 296 0.78 13.68 -4.13
C GLY A 296 0.38 12.52 -3.20
N LEU A 297 -0.89 12.44 -2.78
CA LEU A 297 -1.42 11.30 -2.01
C LEU A 297 -1.17 9.97 -2.69
N LEU A 298 -1.23 9.91 -4.03
CA LEU A 298 -0.96 8.68 -4.80
C LEU A 298 0.47 8.18 -4.59
N SER A 299 1.41 9.03 -4.22
CA SER A 299 2.82 8.66 -3.98
C SER A 299 3.12 8.32 -2.52
N ILE A 300 2.17 8.45 -1.61
CA ILE A 300 2.37 8.16 -0.18
C ILE A 300 2.23 6.64 0.05
N PRO A 301 3.19 5.98 0.71
CA PRO A 301 3.04 4.59 1.14
C PRO A 301 1.89 4.40 2.13
N LEU A 302 1.16 3.28 2.00
CA LEU A 302 0.02 2.92 2.87
C LEU A 302 0.33 3.06 4.37
N GLY A 303 1.53 2.66 4.79
CA GLY A 303 1.97 2.62 6.18
C GLY A 303 2.47 3.94 6.78
N ILE A 304 2.61 5.02 6.01
CA ILE A 304 2.99 6.34 6.57
C ILE A 304 1.83 6.96 7.37
N HIS A 305 0.61 6.53 7.10
CA HIS A 305 -0.56 7.06 7.75
C HIS A 305 -0.78 6.32 9.08
N SER A 306 -0.44 6.97 10.20
CA SER A 306 -0.92 6.55 11.52
C SER A 306 -2.46 6.52 11.52
N GLU A 307 -3.09 5.67 12.34
CA GLU A 307 -4.56 5.43 12.38
C GLU A 307 -5.41 6.72 12.33
N LYS A 308 -4.90 7.83 12.89
CA LYS A 308 -5.58 9.13 12.88
C LYS A 308 -5.59 9.80 11.50
N VAL A 309 -4.63 9.52 10.61
CA VAL A 309 -4.52 10.21 9.31
C VAL A 309 -5.46 9.62 8.27
N TRP A 310 -5.60 8.29 8.16
CA TRP A 310 -6.58 7.68 7.25
C TRP A 310 -8.02 8.04 7.63
N GLU A 311 -8.33 7.91 8.93
CA GLU A 311 -9.66 8.18 9.43
C GLU A 311 -9.98 9.68 9.51
N VAL A 312 -8.99 10.59 9.50
CA VAL A 312 -9.25 12.03 9.40
C VAL A 312 -9.20 12.53 7.94
N HIS A 313 -8.24 12.11 7.12
CA HIS A 313 -8.07 12.64 5.76
C HIS A 313 -9.12 12.11 4.80
N ILE A 314 -9.40 10.80 4.80
CA ILE A 314 -10.46 10.27 3.92
C ILE A 314 -11.82 10.64 4.46
N LYS A 315 -12.04 10.60 5.78
CA LYS A 315 -13.32 11.08 6.32
C LYS A 315 -13.52 12.59 6.07
N ARG A 316 -12.50 13.45 6.15
CA ARG A 316 -12.63 14.87 5.74
C ARG A 316 -12.78 15.07 4.24
N MET A 317 -12.12 14.27 3.40
CA MET A 317 -12.24 14.36 1.94
C MET A 317 -13.52 13.72 1.39
N CYS A 318 -14.08 12.73 2.09
CA CYS A 318 -15.29 11.99 1.72
C CYS A 318 -16.49 12.34 2.64
N GLY A 319 -16.39 13.36 3.49
CA GLY A 319 -17.50 13.88 4.30
C GLY A 319 -17.97 13.02 5.49
N GLN A 320 -17.14 12.17 6.06
CA GLN A 320 -17.43 11.43 7.30
C GLN A 320 -16.82 12.15 8.53
N SER A 321 -17.39 11.98 9.73
CA SER A 321 -16.82 12.51 10.99
C SER A 321 -16.19 11.40 11.84
N LEU A 322 -15.19 11.74 12.66
CA LEU A 322 -14.73 10.87 13.75
C LEU A 322 -15.69 11.01 14.94
N GLN A 323 -16.00 9.88 15.57
CA GLN A 323 -16.65 9.84 16.89
C GLN A 323 -15.64 10.24 17.98
#